data_AF-X0UQ37-F1
#
_entry.id   AF-X0UQ37-F1
#
_cell.length_a   1.000
_cell.length_b   1.000
_cell.length_c   1.000
_cell.angle_alpha   90.00
_cell.angle_beta   90.00
_cell.angle_gamma   90.00
#
_symmetry.space_group_name_H-M   'P 1'
#
loop_
_entity.id
_entity.type
_entity.pdbx_description
1 polymer ?
#
loop_
_entity_poly.entity_id
_entity_poly.type
_entity_poly.pdbx_seq_one_letter_code
_entity_poly.pdbx_strand_id
1 'polypeptide(L)'
;LGRAHWARVFGSLFRRPRTSDDHRNRSSGTMFLLGVAGMFVWLLWAGVQWGWALFYVVFAFVIALVISRVVAESGMPFVRLDFRYYISLVKVLPRVLGVSASVVMSPVSLFFSYVIATLFPTASLCNVSAVSMHALSLDESERARRHGGRRVLGLLAVLVLGLIVCGGAHVWTNYHHSSTLDGRTSPVNVWGTERFKLADKAILELRGGQLSQRTYNQPGHLLFGAALAALLQWLCLLTPRWPLHPVGLVMVNMWFAKLYWASIFMGWFGK
;
A
#
# COMPACT_ATOMS: atom_id res chain seq x y z
N LEU A 1 -3.80 -26.12 -7.64
CA LEU A 1 -2.88 -25.27 -8.46
C LEU A 1 -2.10 -24.26 -7.61
N GLY A 2 -2.75 -23.35 -6.88
CA GLY A 2 -2.06 -22.31 -6.10
C GLY A 2 -1.02 -22.80 -5.08
N ARG A 3 -1.38 -23.73 -4.17
CA ARG A 3 -0.46 -24.22 -3.12
C ARG A 3 0.83 -24.83 -3.67
N ALA A 4 0.73 -25.60 -4.76
CA ALA A 4 1.88 -26.20 -5.43
C ALA A 4 2.77 -25.13 -6.10
N HIS A 5 2.18 -24.08 -6.66
CA HIS A 5 2.91 -22.95 -7.20
C HIS A 5 3.65 -22.19 -6.08
N TRP A 6 3.00 -21.90 -4.95
CA TRP A 6 3.65 -21.26 -3.79
C TRP A 6 4.81 -22.09 -3.26
N ALA A 7 4.64 -23.40 -3.11
CA ALA A 7 5.72 -24.30 -2.69
C ALA A 7 6.88 -24.30 -3.69
N ARG A 8 6.60 -24.21 -5.00
CA ARG A 8 7.62 -24.11 -6.04
C ARG A 8 8.37 -22.78 -5.98
N VAL A 9 7.67 -21.66 -5.88
CA VAL A 9 8.26 -20.31 -5.77
C VAL A 9 9.13 -20.23 -4.52
N PHE A 10 8.63 -20.69 -3.37
CA PHE A 10 9.40 -20.71 -2.12
C PHE A 10 10.60 -21.67 -2.21
N GLY A 11 10.42 -22.85 -2.79
CA GLY A 11 11.52 -23.80 -3.01
C GLY A 11 12.60 -23.27 -3.94
N SER A 12 12.26 -22.41 -4.91
CA SER A 12 13.21 -21.80 -5.84
C SER A 12 14.16 -20.80 -5.17
N LEU A 13 13.83 -20.28 -3.99
CA LEU A 13 14.71 -19.41 -3.21
C LEU A 13 15.95 -20.15 -2.70
N PHE A 14 15.78 -21.40 -2.30
CA PHE A 14 16.82 -22.20 -1.63
C PHE A 14 17.49 -23.22 -2.55
N ARG A 15 16.85 -23.57 -3.69
CA ARG A 15 17.38 -24.54 -4.64
C ARG A 15 18.22 -23.87 -5.72
N ARG A 16 19.17 -24.61 -6.29
CA ARG A 16 19.91 -24.17 -7.47
C ARG A 16 18.91 -24.09 -8.65
N PRO A 17 18.78 -22.92 -9.31
CA PRO A 17 17.80 -22.75 -10.38
C PRO A 17 18.15 -23.67 -11.55
N ARG A 18 17.17 -24.41 -12.06
CA ARG A 18 17.31 -25.31 -13.22
C ARG A 18 16.64 -24.75 -14.47
N THR A 19 15.58 -23.96 -14.27
CA THR A 19 14.79 -23.35 -15.34
C THR A 19 14.91 -21.83 -15.32
N SER A 20 14.56 -21.18 -16.44
CA SER A 20 14.46 -19.71 -16.51
C SER A 20 13.45 -19.16 -15.50
N ASP A 21 12.35 -19.88 -15.27
CA ASP A 21 11.34 -19.55 -14.26
C ASP A 21 11.90 -19.59 -12.85
N ASP A 22 12.74 -20.58 -12.51
CA ASP A 22 13.39 -20.65 -11.20
C ASP A 22 14.32 -19.44 -10.99
N HIS A 23 15.05 -19.02 -12.03
CA HIS A 23 15.90 -17.84 -11.96
C HIS A 23 15.08 -16.56 -11.70
N ARG A 24 13.97 -16.38 -12.42
CA ARG A 24 13.05 -15.25 -12.22
C ARG A 24 12.49 -15.27 -10.80
N ASN A 25 11.92 -16.39 -10.37
CA ASN A 25 11.31 -16.54 -9.04
C ASN A 25 12.32 -16.30 -7.92
N ARG A 26 13.55 -16.81 -8.07
CA ARG A 26 14.63 -16.57 -7.10
C ARG A 26 15.06 -15.11 -7.05
N SER A 27 15.16 -14.44 -8.20
CA SER A 27 15.51 -13.01 -8.26
C SER A 27 14.43 -12.16 -7.61
N SER A 28 13.16 -12.34 -8.00
CA SER A 28 12.02 -11.64 -7.41
C SER A 28 11.88 -11.92 -5.91
N GLY A 29 12.07 -13.18 -5.50
CA GLY A 29 12.01 -13.56 -4.09
C GLY A 29 13.16 -12.95 -3.27
N THR A 30 14.38 -12.90 -3.83
CA THR A 30 15.52 -12.21 -3.18
C THR A 30 15.23 -10.71 -3.04
N MET A 31 14.74 -10.05 -4.09
CA MET A 31 14.37 -8.64 -4.05
C MET A 31 13.27 -8.37 -3.03
N PHE A 32 12.27 -9.24 -2.95
CA PHE A 32 11.21 -9.16 -1.95
C PHE A 32 11.78 -9.27 -0.53
N LEU A 33 12.61 -10.28 -0.25
CA LEU A 33 13.22 -10.48 1.06
C LEU A 33 14.13 -9.30 1.45
N LEU A 34 14.93 -8.78 0.52
CA LEU A 34 15.76 -7.59 0.75
C LEU A 34 14.90 -6.35 1.03
N GLY A 35 13.78 -6.18 0.32
CA GLY A 35 12.84 -5.08 0.56
C GLY A 35 12.19 -5.18 1.95
N VAL A 36 11.71 -6.38 2.33
CA VAL A 36 11.13 -6.67 3.65
C VAL A 36 12.15 -6.43 4.77
N ALA A 37 13.34 -7.01 4.65
CA ALA A 37 14.40 -6.87 5.64
C ALA A 37 14.90 -5.42 5.73
N GLY A 38 15.14 -4.77 4.59
CA GLY A 38 15.59 -3.38 4.52
C GLY A 38 14.59 -2.43 5.15
N MET A 39 13.29 -2.58 4.85
CA MET A 39 12.24 -1.76 5.46
C MET A 39 12.11 -2.02 6.96
N PHE A 40 12.20 -3.28 7.41
CA PHE A 40 12.17 -3.60 8.83
C PHE A 40 13.35 -2.99 9.59
N VAL A 41 14.57 -3.18 9.08
CA VAL A 41 15.80 -2.59 9.67
C VAL A 41 15.73 -1.07 9.67
N TRP A 42 15.24 -0.45 8.60
CA TRP A 42 15.08 1.00 8.53
C TRP A 42 14.09 1.54 9.57
N LEU A 43 12.95 0.85 9.79
CA LEU A 43 12.00 1.22 10.82
C LEU A 43 12.58 1.08 12.24
N LEU A 44 13.33 0.00 12.50
CA LEU A 44 14.06 -0.16 13.76
C LEU A 44 15.08 0.96 13.98
N TRP A 45 15.86 1.27 12.94
CA TRP A 45 16.83 2.36 12.96
C TRP A 45 16.16 3.73 13.21
N ALA A 46 14.96 3.93 12.67
CA ALA A 46 14.15 5.11 12.93
C ALA A 46 13.52 5.17 14.35
N GLY A 47 13.73 4.14 15.18
CA GLY A 47 13.25 4.08 16.56
C GLY A 47 11.84 3.50 16.72
N VAL A 48 11.30 2.86 15.67
CA VAL A 48 10.03 2.13 15.77
C VAL A 48 10.26 0.85 16.56
N GLN A 49 9.35 0.55 17.49
CA GLN A 49 9.42 -0.70 18.27
C GLN A 49 9.29 -1.91 17.34
N TRP A 50 10.06 -2.98 17.62
CA TRP A 50 10.17 -4.14 16.73
C TRP A 50 8.83 -4.79 16.35
N GLY A 51 7.89 -4.89 17.29
CA GLY A 51 6.56 -5.45 17.03
C GLY A 51 5.76 -4.61 16.05
N TRP A 52 5.81 -3.28 16.18
CA TRP A 52 5.17 -2.35 15.25
C TRP A 52 5.88 -2.29 13.90
N ALA A 53 7.21 -2.34 13.88
CA ALA A 53 7.98 -2.41 12.64
C ALA A 53 7.59 -3.64 11.81
N LEU A 54 7.50 -4.82 12.45
CA LEU A 54 7.04 -6.05 11.81
C LEU A 54 5.60 -5.92 11.33
N PHE A 55 4.71 -5.40 12.18
CA PHE A 55 3.31 -5.17 11.82
C PHE A 55 3.17 -4.28 10.57
N TYR A 56 3.92 -3.18 10.51
CA TYR A 56 3.91 -2.28 9.35
C TYR A 56 4.41 -2.94 8.07
N VAL A 57 5.46 -3.75 8.16
CA VAL A 57 6.00 -4.48 7.02
C VAL A 57 5.02 -5.53 6.50
N VAL A 58 4.41 -6.30 7.40
CA VAL A 58 3.36 -7.28 7.05
C VAL A 58 2.15 -6.56 6.47
N PHE A 59 1.73 -5.45 7.05
CA PHE A 59 0.60 -4.66 6.57
C PHE A 59 0.85 -4.11 5.17
N ALA A 60 2.03 -3.55 4.91
CA ALA A 60 2.46 -3.11 3.58
C ALA A 60 2.40 -4.23 2.54
N PHE A 61 2.85 -5.43 2.92
CA PHE A 61 2.78 -6.61 2.08
C PHE A 61 1.33 -7.01 1.77
N VAL A 62 0.45 -7.04 2.79
CA VAL A 62 -0.98 -7.31 2.60
C VAL A 62 -1.62 -6.28 1.66
N ILE A 63 -1.27 -5.00 1.80
CA ILE A 63 -1.72 -3.94 0.88
C ILE A 63 -1.29 -4.25 -0.55
N ALA A 64 -0.01 -4.57 -0.76
CA ALA A 64 0.51 -4.90 -2.08
C ALA A 64 -0.24 -6.09 -2.70
N LEU A 65 -0.53 -7.14 -1.91
CA LEU A 65 -1.34 -8.27 -2.36
C LEU A 65 -2.77 -7.87 -2.72
N VAL A 66 -3.42 -7.03 -1.91
CA VAL A 66 -4.77 -6.54 -2.20
C VAL A 66 -4.76 -5.75 -3.50
N ILE A 67 -3.81 -4.84 -3.70
CA ILE A 67 -3.68 -4.07 -4.95
C ILE A 67 -3.46 -4.99 -6.13
N SER A 68 -2.49 -5.90 -6.05
CA SER A 68 -2.21 -6.86 -7.12
C SER A 68 -3.45 -7.67 -7.47
N ARG A 69 -4.27 -8.04 -6.49
CA ARG A 69 -5.55 -8.71 -6.71
C ARG A 69 -6.59 -7.82 -7.40
N VAL A 70 -6.76 -6.57 -6.94
CA VAL A 70 -7.66 -5.61 -7.59
C VAL A 70 -7.25 -5.43 -9.06
N VAL A 71 -5.96 -5.19 -9.32
CA VAL A 71 -5.44 -5.02 -10.69
C VAL A 71 -5.68 -6.28 -11.53
N ALA A 72 -5.42 -7.46 -10.99
CA ALA A 72 -5.60 -8.73 -11.71
C ALA A 72 -7.08 -9.01 -12.05
N GLU A 73 -8.01 -8.67 -11.15
CA GLU A 73 -9.44 -8.92 -11.34
C GLU A 73 -10.13 -7.83 -12.16
N SER A 74 -9.70 -6.57 -12.03
CA SER A 74 -10.36 -5.43 -12.68
C SER A 74 -9.65 -4.94 -13.95
N GLY A 75 -8.41 -5.35 -14.18
CA GLY A 75 -7.56 -4.86 -15.27
C GLY A 75 -7.17 -3.39 -15.15
N MET A 76 -7.45 -2.72 -14.03
CA MET A 76 -7.14 -1.31 -13.85
C MET A 76 -5.69 -1.15 -13.36
N PRO A 77 -4.81 -0.44 -14.09
CA PRO A 77 -3.40 -0.32 -13.70
C PRO A 77 -3.18 0.63 -12.51
N PHE A 78 -4.14 1.50 -12.21
CA PHE A 78 -4.04 2.52 -11.15
C PHE A 78 -5.08 2.28 -10.07
N VAL A 79 -4.61 1.92 -8.87
CA VAL A 79 -5.48 1.66 -7.71
C VAL A 79 -4.94 2.42 -6.51
N ARG A 80 -5.72 3.37 -5.98
CA ARG A 80 -5.39 4.14 -4.79
C ARG A 80 -6.31 3.78 -3.64
N LEU A 81 -5.82 2.97 -2.72
CA LEU A 81 -6.56 2.56 -1.53
C LEU A 81 -6.52 3.67 -0.47
N ASP A 82 -7.68 4.09 0.04
CA ASP A 82 -7.74 4.99 1.19
C ASP A 82 -7.59 4.20 2.49
N PHE A 83 -6.37 4.15 3.03
CA PHE A 83 -6.07 3.38 4.23
C PHE A 83 -6.21 4.16 5.54
N ARG A 84 -7.01 5.23 5.62
CA ARG A 84 -7.29 5.88 6.93
C ARG A 84 -7.73 4.88 8.04
N TYR A 85 -8.22 3.69 7.65
CA TYR A 85 -8.57 2.60 8.55
C TYR A 85 -7.39 1.92 9.26
N TYR A 86 -6.16 1.91 8.74
CA TYR A 86 -5.05 1.26 9.48
C TYR A 86 -4.69 2.04 10.76
N ILE A 87 -4.80 3.37 10.76
CA ILE A 87 -4.67 4.20 11.98
C ILE A 87 -5.65 3.69 13.05
N SER A 88 -6.86 3.34 12.62
CA SER A 88 -7.90 2.84 13.51
C SER A 88 -7.49 1.49 14.10
N LEU A 89 -6.87 0.59 13.31
CA LEU A 89 -6.36 -0.68 13.82
C LEU A 89 -5.27 -0.48 14.87
N VAL A 90 -4.31 0.42 14.61
CA VAL A 90 -3.23 0.77 15.55
C VAL A 90 -3.81 1.32 16.87
N LYS A 91 -4.85 2.16 16.79
CA LYS A 91 -5.53 2.73 17.98
C LYS A 91 -6.44 1.72 18.70
N VAL A 92 -7.00 0.72 18.01
CA VAL A 92 -7.90 -0.30 18.59
C VAL A 92 -7.12 -1.39 19.32
N LEU A 93 -5.91 -1.72 18.87
CA LEU A 93 -5.14 -2.84 19.41
C LEU A 93 -4.92 -2.77 20.94
N PRO A 94 -4.49 -1.64 21.54
CA PRO A 94 -4.32 -1.56 22.99
C PRO A 94 -5.62 -1.82 23.76
N ARG A 95 -6.76 -1.38 23.21
CA ARG A 95 -8.09 -1.61 23.80
C ARG A 95 -8.47 -3.08 23.79
N VAL A 96 -8.25 -3.78 22.69
CA VAL A 96 -8.56 -5.21 22.56
C VAL A 96 -7.69 -6.03 23.52
N LEU A 97 -6.43 -5.63 23.71
CA LEU A 97 -5.52 -6.28 24.63
C LEU A 97 -5.75 -5.88 26.10
N GLY A 98 -6.55 -4.85 26.37
CA GLY A 98 -6.77 -4.33 27.73
C GLY A 98 -5.52 -3.67 28.34
N VAL A 99 -4.56 -3.23 27.52
CA VAL A 99 -3.30 -2.64 27.97
C VAL A 99 -3.29 -1.15 27.64
N SER A 100 -2.73 -0.33 28.54
CA SER A 100 -2.54 1.10 28.28
C SER A 100 -1.74 1.32 26.98
N ALA A 101 -2.23 2.20 26.12
CA ALA A 101 -1.60 2.49 24.83
C ALA A 101 -0.16 3.02 24.98
N SER A 102 0.15 3.70 26.09
CA SER A 102 1.51 4.18 26.38
C SER A 102 2.52 3.05 26.62
N VAL A 103 2.06 1.88 27.06
CA VAL A 103 2.90 0.69 27.26
C VAL A 103 3.12 -0.01 25.93
N VAL A 104 2.07 -0.14 25.13
CA VAL A 104 2.11 -0.89 23.87
C VAL A 104 2.78 -0.11 22.74
N MET A 105 2.75 1.23 22.77
CA MET A 105 3.11 2.05 21.61
C MET A 105 3.98 3.26 21.99
N SER A 106 5.19 3.32 21.43
CA SER A 106 6.02 4.52 21.53
C SER A 106 5.49 5.66 20.66
N PRO A 107 5.75 6.94 21.02
CA PRO A 107 5.41 8.09 20.17
C PRO A 107 5.95 8.00 18.75
N VAL A 108 7.17 7.45 18.61
CA VAL A 108 7.81 7.20 17.30
C VAL A 108 7.02 6.16 16.51
N SER A 109 6.59 5.07 17.14
CA SER A 109 5.78 4.05 16.46
C SER A 109 4.44 4.62 16.01
N LEU A 110 3.81 5.46 16.84
CA LEU A 110 2.57 6.15 16.47
C LEU A 110 2.78 7.13 15.31
N PHE A 111 3.83 7.94 15.33
CA PHE A 111 4.20 8.84 14.24
C PHE A 111 4.38 8.07 12.92
N PHE A 112 5.19 7.01 12.95
CA PHE A 112 5.45 6.19 11.77
C PHE A 112 4.21 5.49 11.25
N SER A 113 3.24 5.20 12.12
CA SER A 113 1.92 4.74 11.67
C SER A 113 1.37 5.74 10.64
N TYR A 114 1.30 7.03 10.95
CA TYR A 114 0.78 8.11 10.07
C TYR A 114 1.63 8.37 8.83
N VAL A 115 2.93 8.14 8.91
CA VAL A 115 3.82 8.23 7.74
C VAL A 115 3.53 7.10 6.76
N ILE A 116 3.47 5.87 7.25
CA ILE A 116 3.14 4.65 6.50
C ILE A 116 1.74 4.74 5.88
N ALA A 117 0.78 5.31 6.60
CA ALA A 117 -0.55 5.72 6.13
C ALA A 117 -0.56 6.42 4.79
N THR A 118 0.47 7.23 4.59
CA THR A 118 0.50 8.30 3.63
C THR A 118 1.36 7.84 2.47
N LEU A 119 2.52 7.25 2.78
CA LEU A 119 3.43 6.66 1.81
C LEU A 119 2.78 5.49 1.08
N PHE A 120 2.18 4.50 1.77
CA PHE A 120 1.72 3.30 1.07
C PHE A 120 0.60 3.55 0.07
N PRO A 121 -0.56 4.17 0.42
CA PRO A 121 -1.57 4.53 -0.58
C PRO A 121 -1.03 5.31 -1.78
N THR A 122 -0.10 6.22 -1.53
CA THR A 122 0.37 7.16 -2.54
C THR A 122 1.40 6.50 -3.44
N ALA A 123 2.35 5.74 -2.88
CA ALA A 123 3.30 4.92 -3.63
C ALA A 123 2.59 3.77 -4.39
N SER A 124 1.46 3.30 -3.86
CA SER A 124 0.65 2.25 -4.47
C SER A 124 -0.03 2.65 -5.78
N LEU A 125 -0.08 3.95 -6.11
CA LEU A 125 -0.67 4.44 -7.36
C LEU A 125 -0.07 3.75 -8.58
N CYS A 126 1.26 3.56 -8.58
CA CYS A 126 1.99 2.92 -9.65
C CYS A 126 2.69 1.68 -9.08
N ASN A 127 1.97 0.55 -8.98
CA ASN A 127 2.59 -0.68 -8.57
C ASN A 127 3.49 -1.21 -9.70
N VAL A 128 4.80 -0.99 -9.55
CA VAL A 128 5.83 -1.43 -10.51
C VAL A 128 5.69 -2.92 -10.81
N SER A 129 5.32 -3.75 -9.83
CA SER A 129 5.14 -5.18 -10.07
C SER A 129 4.00 -5.47 -11.04
N ALA A 130 2.86 -4.78 -10.90
CA ALA A 130 1.72 -4.96 -11.78
C ALA A 130 2.03 -4.50 -13.21
N VAL A 131 2.61 -3.31 -13.36
CA VAL A 131 3.04 -2.78 -14.66
C VAL A 131 4.10 -3.68 -15.30
N SER A 132 5.04 -4.19 -14.51
CA SER A 132 6.07 -5.13 -14.98
C SER A 132 5.47 -6.45 -15.44
N MET A 133 4.46 -6.99 -14.73
CA MET A 133 3.77 -8.21 -15.16
C MET A 133 3.03 -8.01 -16.49
N HIS A 134 2.35 -6.86 -16.67
CA HIS A 134 1.73 -6.52 -17.95
C HIS A 134 2.76 -6.38 -19.06
N ALA A 135 3.88 -5.69 -18.80
CA ALA A 135 4.96 -5.54 -19.77
C ALA A 135 5.56 -6.90 -20.17
N LEU A 136 5.74 -7.82 -19.22
CA LEU A 136 6.24 -9.18 -19.48
C LEU A 136 5.27 -9.99 -20.34
N SER A 137 3.95 -9.81 -20.17
CA SER A 137 2.95 -10.50 -21.02
C SER A 137 2.88 -9.95 -22.44
N LEU A 138 3.36 -8.73 -22.70
CA LEU A 138 3.36 -8.13 -24.03
C LEU A 138 4.56 -8.55 -24.89
N ASP A 139 5.62 -9.09 -24.28
CA ASP A 139 6.88 -9.45 -24.96
C ASP A 139 7.20 -10.95 -24.73
N GLU A 140 6.30 -11.84 -25.13
CA GLU A 140 6.50 -13.30 -25.04
C GLU A 140 7.63 -13.80 -25.96
N SER A 141 7.93 -13.05 -27.04
CA SER A 141 8.97 -13.39 -28.01
C SER A 141 10.33 -12.76 -27.64
N GLU A 142 10.99 -13.31 -26.61
CA GLU A 142 12.28 -12.81 -26.08
C GLU A 142 13.33 -12.43 -27.16
N ARG A 143 13.41 -11.15 -27.53
CA ARG A 143 14.61 -10.51 -28.12
C ARG A 143 15.18 -9.38 -27.26
N ALA A 144 14.49 -8.97 -26.19
CA ALA A 144 14.88 -7.84 -25.35
C ALA A 144 16.13 -8.06 -24.48
N ARG A 145 16.54 -9.32 -24.27
CA ARG A 145 17.55 -9.71 -23.28
C ARG A 145 18.97 -9.17 -23.56
N ARG A 146 19.32 -8.89 -24.82
CA ARG A 146 20.68 -8.41 -25.20
C ARG A 146 20.84 -6.89 -25.15
N HIS A 147 19.76 -6.11 -25.17
CA HIS A 147 19.83 -4.62 -25.22
C HIS A 147 19.28 -3.94 -23.97
N GLY A 148 18.79 -4.70 -22.98
CA GLY A 148 18.08 -4.17 -21.81
C GLY A 148 18.98 -3.42 -20.81
N GLY A 149 20.20 -3.90 -20.54
CA GLY A 149 21.01 -3.41 -19.42
C GLY A 149 21.28 -1.90 -19.45
N ARG A 150 21.71 -1.36 -20.61
CA ARG A 150 21.98 0.09 -20.76
C ARG A 150 20.70 0.92 -20.70
N ARG A 151 19.59 0.43 -21.25
CA ARG A 151 18.30 1.13 -21.24
C ARG A 151 17.70 1.16 -19.83
N VAL A 152 17.74 0.04 -19.12
CA VAL A 152 17.31 -0.05 -17.71
C VAL A 152 18.14 0.87 -16.83
N LEU A 153 19.47 0.89 -17.03
CA LEU A 153 20.34 1.81 -16.30
C LEU A 153 20.02 3.27 -16.61
N GLY A 154 19.74 3.60 -17.88
CA GLY A 154 19.30 4.93 -18.29
C GLY A 154 17.97 5.34 -17.64
N LEU A 155 16.98 4.45 -17.64
CA LEU A 155 15.69 4.68 -16.97
C LEU A 155 15.86 4.84 -15.45
N LEU A 156 16.73 4.05 -14.83
CA LEU A 156 17.05 4.17 -13.41
C LEU A 156 17.74 5.51 -13.10
N ALA A 157 18.68 5.94 -13.96
CA ALA A 157 19.35 7.23 -13.82
C ALA A 157 18.34 8.39 -13.94
N VAL A 158 17.42 8.33 -14.91
CA VAL A 158 16.34 9.31 -15.06
C VAL A 158 15.43 9.33 -13.84
N LEU A 159 15.07 8.16 -13.29
CA LEU A 159 14.27 8.07 -12.07
C LEU A 159 14.97 8.73 -10.87
N VAL A 160 16.26 8.44 -10.66
CA VAL A 160 17.06 9.03 -9.58
C VAL A 160 17.22 10.54 -9.77
N LEU A 161 17.52 10.99 -10.98
CA LEU A 161 17.63 12.42 -11.29
C LEU A 161 16.29 13.13 -11.05
N GLY A 162 15.19 12.54 -11.49
CA GLY A 162 13.84 13.06 -11.24
C GLY A 162 13.54 13.16 -9.75
N LEU A 163 13.89 12.14 -8.96
CA LEU A 163 13.74 12.18 -7.50
C LEU A 163 14.55 13.32 -6.86
N ILE A 164 15.79 13.54 -7.29
CA ILE A 164 16.65 14.61 -6.77
C ILE A 164 16.08 15.98 -7.15
N VAL A 165 15.74 16.19 -8.42
CA VAL A 165 15.24 17.48 -8.92
C VAL A 165 13.86 17.80 -8.34
N CYS A 166 12.90 16.88 -8.45
CA CYS A 166 11.55 17.09 -7.91
C CYS A 166 11.56 17.16 -6.38
N GLY A 167 12.33 16.30 -5.72
CA GLY A 167 12.49 16.32 -4.27
C GLY A 167 13.11 17.62 -3.79
N GLY A 168 14.20 18.06 -4.42
CA GLY A 168 14.87 19.33 -4.13
C GLY A 168 13.96 20.53 -4.35
N ALA A 169 13.24 20.58 -5.46
CA ALA A 169 12.26 21.63 -5.74
C ALA A 169 11.14 21.64 -4.69
N HIS A 170 10.58 20.47 -4.34
CA HIS A 170 9.55 20.38 -3.29
C HIS A 170 10.06 20.85 -1.95
N VAL A 171 11.26 20.45 -1.52
CA VAL A 171 11.86 20.92 -0.27
C VAL A 171 12.06 22.43 -0.33
N TRP A 172 12.71 22.93 -1.38
CA TRP A 172 12.96 24.36 -1.55
C TRP A 172 11.68 25.19 -1.46
N THR A 173 10.65 24.82 -2.23
CA THR A 173 9.37 25.53 -2.25
C THR A 173 8.68 25.50 -0.89
N ASN A 174 8.68 24.36 -0.19
CA ASN A 174 8.01 24.25 1.11
C ASN A 174 8.74 24.99 2.24
N TYR A 175 10.06 25.20 2.12
CA TYR A 175 10.82 25.98 3.10
C TYR A 175 10.79 27.48 2.84
N HIS A 176 10.75 27.91 1.57
CA HIS A 176 10.82 29.34 1.21
C HIS A 176 9.46 30.00 1.02
N HIS A 177 8.40 29.23 0.80
CA HIS A 177 7.06 29.76 0.55
C HIS A 177 6.04 29.16 1.51
N SER A 178 5.40 30.02 2.30
CA SER A 178 4.32 29.64 3.19
C SER A 178 2.99 29.52 2.46
N SER A 179 2.74 30.31 1.42
CA SER A 179 1.49 30.29 0.66
C SER A 179 1.72 30.21 -0.85
N THR A 180 0.68 29.81 -1.58
CA THR A 180 0.64 29.92 -3.05
C THR A 180 0.64 31.39 -3.49
N LEU A 181 1.07 31.65 -4.73
CA LEU A 181 1.15 33.02 -5.29
C LEU A 181 -0.20 33.73 -5.33
N ASP A 182 -1.31 32.99 -5.44
CA ASP A 182 -2.67 33.52 -5.40
C ASP A 182 -3.21 33.75 -3.98
N GLY A 183 -2.44 33.42 -2.95
CA GLY A 183 -2.81 33.55 -1.54
C GLY A 183 -3.92 32.60 -1.07
N ARG A 184 -4.42 31.69 -1.93
CA ARG A 184 -5.59 30.84 -1.60
C ARG A 184 -5.23 29.63 -0.74
N THR A 185 -3.97 29.20 -0.77
CA THR A 185 -3.52 27.97 -0.12
C THR A 185 -2.32 28.25 0.78
N SER A 186 -2.47 28.01 2.09
CA SER A 186 -1.39 28.11 3.08
C SER A 186 -1.61 27.03 4.16
N PRO A 187 -0.65 26.12 4.39
CA PRO A 187 0.66 26.03 3.76
C PRO A 187 0.58 25.53 2.30
N VAL A 188 1.60 25.82 1.47
CA VAL A 188 1.66 25.36 0.05
C VAL A 188 1.36 23.86 -0.07
N ASN A 189 1.88 23.03 0.84
CA ASN A 189 1.58 21.61 0.91
C ASN A 189 0.56 21.30 2.01
N VAL A 190 -0.69 21.69 1.79
CA VAL A 190 -1.82 21.36 2.68
C VAL A 190 -1.89 19.85 2.90
N TRP A 191 -1.75 19.06 1.83
CA TRP A 191 -1.88 17.61 1.90
C TRP A 191 -0.87 16.97 2.85
N GLY A 192 0.42 17.31 2.73
CA GLY A 192 1.46 16.77 3.61
C GLY A 192 1.30 17.26 5.04
N THR A 193 1.08 18.56 5.22
CA THR A 193 0.98 19.17 6.55
C THR A 193 -0.24 18.71 7.34
N GLU A 194 -1.40 18.52 6.71
CA GLU A 194 -2.58 17.95 7.37
C GLU A 194 -2.31 16.54 7.90
N ARG A 195 -1.57 15.72 7.16
CA ARG A 195 -1.24 14.35 7.59
C ARG A 195 -0.30 14.33 8.78
N PHE A 196 0.71 15.20 8.78
CA PHE A 196 1.61 15.34 9.94
C PHE A 196 0.90 15.96 11.15
N LYS A 197 0.01 16.94 10.95
CA LYS A 197 -0.84 17.48 12.03
C LYS A 197 -1.69 16.39 12.71
N LEU A 198 -2.18 15.41 11.96
CA LEU A 198 -2.90 14.27 12.54
C LEU A 198 -1.99 13.36 13.36
N ALA A 199 -0.73 13.18 12.93
CA ALA A 199 0.28 12.43 13.68
C ALA A 199 0.63 13.17 14.99
N ASP A 200 0.91 14.46 14.90
CA ASP A 200 1.23 15.32 16.05
C ASP A 200 0.09 15.34 17.06
N LYS A 201 -1.15 15.52 16.59
CA LYS A 201 -2.34 15.43 17.43
C LYS A 201 -2.43 14.08 18.13
N ALA A 202 -2.17 12.97 17.44
CA ALA A 202 -2.20 11.65 18.05
C ALA A 202 -1.10 11.45 19.10
N ILE A 203 0.09 12.04 18.90
CA ILE A 203 1.17 12.03 19.89
C ILE A 203 0.80 12.85 21.13
N LEU A 204 0.19 14.03 20.94
CA LEU A 204 -0.29 14.86 22.04
C LEU A 204 -1.41 14.16 22.83
N GLU A 205 -2.34 13.51 22.13
CA GLU A 205 -3.37 12.63 22.71
C GLU A 205 -2.73 11.50 23.55
N LEU A 206 -1.72 10.82 23.00
CA LEU A 206 -0.99 9.77 23.70
C LEU A 206 -0.30 10.30 24.96
N ARG A 207 0.33 11.48 24.89
CA ARG A 207 0.99 12.15 26.02
C ARG A 207 -0.02 12.53 27.11
N GLY A 208 -1.23 12.96 26.74
CA GLY A 208 -2.32 13.24 27.66
C GLY A 208 -2.98 11.99 28.27
N GLY A 209 -2.52 10.78 27.91
CA GLY A 209 -3.11 9.52 28.36
C GLY A 209 -4.47 9.23 27.72
N GLN A 210 -4.90 10.03 26.75
CA GLN A 210 -6.20 9.95 26.10
C GLN A 210 -6.02 9.86 24.59
N LEU A 211 -5.84 8.64 24.07
CA LEU A 211 -6.02 8.42 22.64
C LEU A 211 -7.49 8.66 22.29
N SER A 212 -7.76 9.71 21.51
CA SER A 212 -9.13 10.11 21.18
C SER A 212 -9.85 8.91 20.57
N GLN A 213 -10.88 8.46 21.29
CA GLN A 213 -11.73 7.37 20.84
C GLN A 213 -12.70 7.94 19.80
N ARG A 214 -12.85 7.23 18.68
CA ARG A 214 -13.94 7.51 17.76
C ARG A 214 -15.25 7.20 18.49
N THR A 215 -16.27 8.02 18.27
CA THR A 215 -17.61 7.87 18.87
C THR A 215 -18.39 6.66 18.36
N TYR A 216 -17.87 5.92 17.39
CA TYR A 216 -18.55 4.77 16.78
C TYR A 216 -17.89 3.43 17.15
N ASN A 217 -18.66 2.33 17.02
CA ASN A 217 -18.21 0.97 17.32
C ASN A 217 -17.24 0.43 16.25
N GLN A 218 -15.95 0.77 16.36
CA GLN A 218 -14.90 0.33 15.42
C GLN A 218 -14.85 -1.19 15.20
N PRO A 219 -14.82 -2.05 16.25
CA PRO A 219 -14.87 -3.50 16.07
C PRO A 219 -16.13 -3.97 15.33
N GLY A 220 -17.29 -3.37 15.63
CA GLY A 220 -18.55 -3.68 14.96
C GLY A 220 -18.50 -3.41 13.45
N HIS A 221 -17.93 -2.28 13.02
CA HIS A 221 -17.77 -1.99 11.58
C HIS A 221 -16.74 -2.91 10.91
N LEU A 222 -15.66 -3.27 11.60
CA LEU A 222 -14.69 -4.24 11.07
C LEU A 222 -15.32 -5.61 10.88
N LEU A 223 -16.07 -6.09 11.88
CA LEU A 223 -16.78 -7.37 11.80
C LEU A 223 -17.84 -7.36 10.70
N PHE A 224 -18.62 -6.28 10.59
CA PHE A 224 -19.60 -6.10 9.52
C PHE A 224 -18.93 -6.12 8.14
N GLY A 225 -17.83 -5.37 7.97
CA GLY A 225 -17.07 -5.36 6.71
C GLY A 225 -16.51 -6.73 6.35
N ALA A 226 -15.99 -7.48 7.33
CA ALA A 226 -15.50 -8.84 7.13
C ALA A 226 -16.63 -9.81 6.76
N ALA A 227 -17.77 -9.74 7.45
CA ALA A 227 -18.95 -10.56 7.16
C ALA A 227 -19.51 -10.25 5.77
N LEU A 228 -19.61 -8.98 5.40
CA LEU A 228 -20.06 -8.55 4.09
C LEU A 228 -19.09 -9.00 2.98
N ALA A 229 -17.78 -8.88 3.19
CA ALA A 229 -16.78 -9.38 2.24
C ALA A 229 -16.86 -10.91 2.06
N ALA A 230 -17.05 -11.66 3.14
CA ALA A 230 -17.24 -13.12 3.10
C ALA A 230 -18.53 -13.50 2.36
N LEU A 231 -19.63 -12.78 2.63
CA LEU A 231 -20.91 -12.96 1.95
C LEU A 231 -20.77 -12.72 0.44
N LEU A 232 -20.18 -11.60 0.03
CA LEU A 232 -19.96 -11.29 -1.39
C LEU A 232 -19.05 -12.33 -2.05
N GLN A 233 -18.00 -12.79 -1.36
CA GLN A 233 -17.11 -13.82 -1.89
C GLN A 233 -17.86 -15.14 -2.08
N TRP A 234 -18.73 -15.50 -1.15
CA TRP A 234 -19.58 -16.68 -1.26
C TRP A 234 -20.58 -16.57 -2.42
N LEU A 235 -21.22 -15.41 -2.59
CA LEU A 235 -22.13 -15.16 -3.71
C LEU A 235 -21.42 -15.23 -5.07
N CYS A 236 -20.18 -14.73 -5.17
CA CYS A 236 -19.36 -14.88 -6.37
C CYS A 236 -19.02 -16.34 -6.69
N LEU A 237 -18.90 -17.20 -5.66
CA LEU A 237 -18.67 -18.64 -5.87
C LEU A 237 -19.94 -19.37 -6.31
N LEU A 238 -21.12 -18.93 -5.85
CA LEU A 238 -22.40 -19.52 -6.25
C LEU A 238 -22.84 -19.09 -7.65
N THR A 239 -22.67 -17.81 -7.97
CA THR A 239 -23.15 -17.21 -9.22
C THR A 239 -21.99 -16.48 -9.90
N PRO A 240 -21.34 -17.08 -10.91
CA PRO A 240 -20.21 -16.46 -11.61
C PRO A 240 -20.55 -15.11 -12.28
N ARG A 241 -21.83 -14.82 -12.50
CA ARG A 241 -22.34 -13.55 -13.06
C ARG A 241 -22.66 -12.50 -12.01
N TRP A 242 -22.39 -12.76 -10.74
CA TRP A 242 -22.71 -11.84 -9.65
C TRP A 242 -21.93 -10.52 -9.80
N PRO A 243 -22.61 -9.35 -9.84
CA PRO A 243 -21.96 -8.07 -10.15
C PRO A 243 -21.11 -7.51 -9.00
N LEU A 244 -21.44 -7.87 -7.77
CA LEU A 244 -20.82 -7.28 -6.58
C LEU A 244 -19.68 -8.17 -6.08
N HIS A 245 -18.47 -7.90 -6.58
CA HIS A 245 -17.26 -8.57 -6.11
C HIS A 245 -16.81 -7.96 -4.76
N PRO A 246 -16.20 -8.73 -3.83
CA PRO A 246 -15.57 -8.22 -2.62
C PRO A 246 -14.56 -7.08 -2.89
N VAL A 247 -13.92 -7.07 -4.06
CA VAL A 247 -13.04 -5.97 -4.48
C VAL A 247 -13.79 -4.64 -4.60
N GLY A 248 -15.08 -4.67 -4.97
CA GLY A 248 -15.93 -3.48 -4.97
C GLY A 248 -16.02 -2.81 -3.60
N LEU A 249 -16.06 -3.59 -2.50
CA LEU A 249 -16.05 -3.02 -1.14
C LEU A 249 -14.75 -2.27 -0.83
N VAL A 250 -13.63 -2.81 -1.28
CA VAL A 250 -12.32 -2.19 -1.13
C VAL A 250 -12.24 -0.92 -1.99
N MET A 251 -12.90 -0.93 -3.16
CA MET A 251 -12.93 0.18 -4.09
C MET A 251 -13.87 1.32 -3.68
N VAL A 252 -14.90 1.08 -2.86
CA VAL A 252 -16.00 2.04 -2.62
C VAL A 252 -15.52 3.43 -2.15
N ASN A 253 -14.43 3.48 -1.38
CA ASN A 253 -13.88 4.74 -0.88
C ASN A 253 -12.66 5.24 -1.68
N MET A 254 -12.33 4.62 -2.80
CA MET A 254 -11.27 5.11 -3.67
C MET A 254 -11.72 6.37 -4.41
N TRP A 255 -10.79 7.27 -4.64
CA TRP A 255 -11.04 8.46 -5.46
C TRP A 255 -11.51 8.09 -6.87
N PHE A 256 -10.82 7.15 -7.52
CA PHE A 256 -11.16 6.67 -8.86
C PHE A 256 -12.54 6.03 -8.92
N ALA A 257 -12.90 5.25 -7.90
CA ALA A 257 -14.22 4.65 -7.82
C ALA A 257 -15.34 5.70 -7.93
N LYS A 258 -15.22 6.82 -7.20
CA LYS A 258 -16.22 7.89 -7.24
C LYS A 258 -16.44 8.46 -8.64
N LEU A 259 -15.43 8.40 -9.51
CA LEU A 259 -15.50 8.90 -10.89
C LEU A 259 -15.94 7.82 -11.89
N TYR A 260 -15.57 6.56 -11.68
CA TYR A 260 -15.73 5.50 -12.67
C TYR A 260 -16.86 4.51 -12.40
N TRP A 261 -17.46 4.47 -11.20
CA TRP A 261 -18.49 3.47 -10.86
C TRP A 261 -19.69 3.53 -11.80
N ALA A 262 -20.15 4.73 -12.17
CA ALA A 262 -21.24 4.88 -13.13
C ALA A 262 -20.88 4.21 -14.48
N SER A 263 -19.69 4.48 -15.01
CA SER A 263 -19.22 3.88 -16.26
C SER A 263 -19.05 2.37 -16.18
N ILE A 264 -18.54 1.86 -15.05
CA ILE A 264 -18.40 0.41 -14.81
C ILE A 264 -19.77 -0.27 -14.82
N PHE A 265 -20.75 0.30 -14.12
CA PHE A 265 -22.11 -0.25 -14.10
C PHE A 265 -22.81 -0.15 -15.45
N MET A 266 -22.67 0.96 -16.18
CA MET A 266 -23.21 1.07 -17.54
C MET A 266 -22.61 0.01 -18.47
N GLY A 267 -21.31 -0.20 -18.42
CA GLY A 267 -20.64 -1.25 -19.19
C GLY A 267 -21.05 -2.67 -18.78
N TRP A 268 -21.48 -2.87 -17.54
CA TRP A 268 -22.04 -4.13 -17.07
C TRP A 268 -23.48 -4.35 -17.51
N PHE A 269 -24.35 -3.33 -17.42
CA PHE A 269 -25.75 -3.40 -17.89
C PHE A 269 -25.86 -3.63 -19.40
N GLY A 270 -24.85 -3.23 -20.17
CA GLY A 270 -24.80 -3.47 -21.61
C GLY A 270 -24.30 -4.87 -22.02
N LYS A 271 -23.95 -5.76 -21.07
CA LYS A 271 -23.55 -7.15 -21.32
C LYS A 271 -24.69 -8.12 -20.99
#